data_AF-A0A957PB14-F1
#
_entry.id   AF-A0A957PB14-F1
#
_cell.length_a   1.000
_cell.length_b   1.000
_cell.length_c   1.000
_cell.angle_alpha   90.00
_cell.angle_beta   90.00
_cell.angle_gamma   90.00
#
_symmetry.space_group_name_H-M   'P 1'
#
loop_
_entity.id
_entity.type
_entity.pdbx_description
1 polymer ?
#
loop_
_entity_poly.entity_id
_entity_poly.type
_entity_poly.pdbx_seq_one_letter_code
_entity_poly.pdbx_strand_id
1 'polypeptide(L)'
;MQNFEGITNTPNNFERLFAIHESIGFDGNLLRLVEATNNIAPTGKKFEITDTGRSILFNSPNRAKEFIASDDFITLKSELDSLVERFRNEILLAALIENVNIRGRIIEYLIAGEDKILRQEIIQALQKNEKGLPEFRTANELGDYHRVFERFITETDVKTKIMILSSNPKAYNIDKILGFLSEEHTVFLFYFVGVDPTRIANTVLISMFQEDLLGGTITLKHWAGRNSRGVTQIEGKTVESLIQNPRSNINLENADTFLNKLVEL
;
A
#
# COMPACT_ATOMS: atom_id res chain seq x y z
N MET A 1 -26.03 8.48 -6.80
CA MET A 1 -27.49 8.56 -7.07
C MET A 1 -27.79 7.86 -8.38
N GLN A 2 -28.58 6.78 -8.35
CA GLN A 2 -29.11 6.17 -9.59
C GLN A 2 -30.32 6.95 -10.14
N ASN A 3 -30.94 7.81 -9.32
CA ASN A 3 -32.09 8.64 -9.67
C ASN A 3 -32.01 9.98 -8.90
N PHE A 4 -32.35 11.09 -9.54
CA PHE A 4 -32.42 12.43 -8.95
C PHE A 4 -33.78 13.05 -9.31
N GLU A 5 -34.66 13.26 -8.31
CA GLU A 5 -36.01 13.81 -8.53
C GLU A 5 -36.79 13.13 -9.68
N GLY A 6 -36.69 11.80 -9.79
CA GLY A 6 -37.32 11.01 -10.85
C GLY A 6 -36.50 10.88 -12.13
N ILE A 7 -35.40 11.63 -12.30
CA ILE A 7 -34.51 11.55 -13.46
C ILE A 7 -33.46 10.47 -13.24
N THR A 8 -33.46 9.43 -14.07
CA THR A 8 -32.48 8.34 -13.98
C THR A 8 -31.10 8.78 -14.48
N ASN A 9 -30.04 8.29 -13.81
CA ASN A 9 -28.66 8.58 -14.18
C ASN A 9 -28.21 7.69 -15.35
N THR A 10 -28.70 8.01 -16.55
CA THR A 10 -28.39 7.30 -17.82
C THR A 10 -27.85 8.31 -18.85
N PRO A 11 -27.10 7.85 -19.88
CA PRO A 11 -26.49 8.75 -20.86
C PRO A 11 -27.45 9.75 -21.49
N ASN A 12 -28.69 9.32 -21.78
CA ASN A 12 -29.73 10.16 -22.35
C ASN A 12 -30.15 11.34 -21.45
N ASN A 13 -29.85 11.29 -20.15
CA ASN A 13 -30.22 12.31 -19.18
C ASN A 13 -29.03 13.15 -18.70
N PHE A 14 -27.79 12.88 -19.14
CA PHE A 14 -26.60 13.52 -18.59
C PHE A 14 -26.58 15.04 -18.78
N GLU A 15 -26.97 15.53 -19.96
CA GLU A 15 -27.01 16.98 -20.23
C GLU A 15 -28.01 17.70 -19.31
N ARG A 16 -29.19 17.10 -19.11
CA ARG A 16 -30.22 17.61 -18.21
C ARG A 16 -29.77 17.58 -16.75
N LEU A 17 -29.18 16.48 -16.30
CA LEU A 17 -28.65 16.34 -14.95
C LEU A 17 -27.51 17.35 -14.72
N PHE A 18 -26.61 17.51 -15.69
CA PHE A 18 -25.52 18.47 -15.63
C PHE A 18 -26.05 19.90 -15.51
N ALA A 19 -26.98 20.33 -16.35
CA ALA A 19 -27.54 21.68 -16.31
C ALA A 19 -28.21 22.00 -14.96
N ILE A 20 -28.90 21.02 -14.36
CA ILE A 20 -29.48 21.15 -13.01
C ILE A 20 -28.37 21.40 -11.99
N HIS A 21 -27.32 20.58 -11.98
CA HIS A 21 -26.21 20.74 -11.04
C HIS A 21 -25.42 22.02 -11.29
N GLU A 22 -25.16 22.39 -12.54
CA GLU A 22 -24.45 23.61 -12.91
C GLU A 22 -25.14 24.86 -12.34
N SER A 23 -26.48 24.92 -12.41
CA SER A 23 -27.27 26.05 -11.89
C SER A 23 -27.20 26.23 -10.37
N ILE A 24 -26.89 25.17 -9.62
CA ILE A 24 -26.77 25.19 -8.15
C ILE A 24 -25.41 25.78 -7.72
N GLY A 25 -24.40 25.69 -8.58
CA GLY A 25 -23.03 26.11 -8.27
C GLY A 25 -22.28 25.15 -7.34
N PHE A 26 -20.98 25.38 -7.19
CA PHE A 26 -20.08 24.46 -6.47
C PHE A 26 -20.46 24.29 -5.00
N ASP A 27 -20.60 25.38 -4.24
CA ASP A 27 -20.86 25.34 -2.79
C ASP A 27 -22.20 24.67 -2.47
N GLY A 28 -23.24 24.94 -3.26
CA GLY A 28 -24.55 24.32 -3.10
C GLY A 28 -24.54 22.82 -3.38
N ASN A 29 -23.84 22.37 -4.43
CA ASN A 29 -23.68 20.94 -4.69
C ASN A 29 -22.82 20.26 -3.62
N LEU A 30 -21.78 20.93 -3.11
CA LEU A 30 -20.94 20.41 -2.05
C LEU A 30 -21.76 20.16 -0.77
N LEU A 31 -22.57 21.14 -0.34
CA LEU A 31 -23.46 20.98 0.81
C LEU A 31 -24.42 19.79 0.63
N ARG A 32 -25.04 19.66 -0.54
CA ARG A 32 -25.95 18.53 -0.85
C ARG A 32 -25.24 17.18 -0.82
N LEU A 33 -24.01 17.10 -1.34
CA LEU A 33 -23.21 15.88 -1.29
C LEU A 33 -22.86 15.53 0.16
N VAL A 34 -22.47 16.51 0.97
CA VAL A 34 -22.17 16.33 2.40
C VAL A 34 -23.41 15.85 3.16
N GLU A 35 -24.57 16.49 2.97
CA GLU A 35 -25.83 16.08 3.58
C GLU A 35 -26.24 14.66 3.16
N ALA A 36 -26.14 14.32 1.87
CA ALA A 36 -26.39 12.98 1.39
C ALA A 36 -25.44 11.95 2.00
N THR A 37 -24.18 12.32 2.27
CA THR A 37 -23.21 11.43 2.93
C THR A 37 -23.47 11.23 4.42
N ASN A 38 -24.10 12.18 5.11
CA ASN A 38 -24.48 12.03 6.53
C ASN A 38 -25.53 10.93 6.74
N ASN A 39 -26.34 10.64 5.72
CA ASN A 39 -27.33 9.57 5.76
C ASN A 39 -26.77 8.19 5.39
N ILE A 40 -25.47 8.07 5.10
CA ILE A 40 -24.88 6.79 4.76
C ILE A 40 -24.58 6.01 6.04
N ALA A 41 -25.28 4.89 6.21
CA ALA A 41 -24.99 3.95 7.27
C ALA A 41 -23.61 3.28 7.05
N PRO A 42 -22.82 3.11 8.12
CA PRO A 42 -21.53 2.46 8.05
C PRO A 42 -21.65 1.00 7.57
N THR A 43 -20.85 0.61 6.55
CA THR A 43 -20.85 -0.78 6.03
C THR A 43 -19.65 -1.61 6.48
N GLY A 44 -18.55 -0.98 6.91
CA GLY A 44 -17.36 -1.68 7.42
C GLY A 44 -17.44 -1.99 8.92
N LYS A 45 -16.49 -2.79 9.41
CA LYS A 45 -16.25 -3.03 10.84
C LYS A 45 -14.81 -2.67 11.18
N LYS A 46 -14.60 -1.81 12.17
CA LYS A 46 -13.27 -1.56 12.77
C LYS A 46 -12.73 -2.86 13.37
N PHE A 47 -11.42 -3.09 13.27
CA PHE A 47 -10.82 -4.22 13.96
C PHE A 47 -10.92 -4.02 15.48
N GLU A 48 -11.42 -5.03 16.18
CA GLU A 48 -11.52 -5.04 17.64
C GLU A 48 -10.34 -5.83 18.19
N ILE A 49 -9.44 -5.13 18.87
CA ILE A 49 -8.26 -5.73 19.49
C ILE A 49 -8.71 -6.39 20.80
N THR A 50 -8.49 -7.70 20.94
CA THR A 50 -8.72 -8.42 22.20
C THR A 50 -7.64 -8.07 23.23
N ASP A 51 -7.89 -8.33 24.51
CA ASP A 51 -6.89 -8.05 25.56
C ASP A 51 -5.57 -8.81 25.32
N THR A 52 -5.65 -10.07 24.87
CA THR A 52 -4.48 -10.87 24.47
C THR A 52 -3.83 -10.33 23.20
N GLY A 53 -4.62 -9.97 22.19
CA GLY A 53 -4.12 -9.36 20.95
C GLY A 53 -3.41 -8.04 21.21
N ARG A 54 -3.83 -7.30 22.24
CA ARG A 54 -3.18 -6.03 22.63
C ARG A 54 -1.76 -6.25 23.12
N SER A 55 -1.51 -7.22 24.00
CA SER A 55 -0.14 -7.50 24.46
C SER A 55 0.76 -7.97 23.32
N ILE A 56 0.22 -8.75 22.39
CA ILE A 56 0.95 -9.21 21.19
C ILE A 56 1.26 -8.04 20.27
N LEU A 57 0.28 -7.17 20.01
CA LEU A 57 0.43 -5.96 19.20
C LEU A 57 1.56 -5.06 19.72
N PHE A 58 1.57 -4.75 21.01
CA PHE A 58 2.61 -3.90 21.60
C PHE A 58 3.99 -4.58 21.70
N ASN A 59 4.05 -5.91 21.57
CA ASN A 59 5.33 -6.61 21.43
C ASN A 59 5.83 -6.67 19.96
N SER A 60 5.01 -6.27 18.99
CA SER A 60 5.38 -6.35 17.56
C SER A 60 6.64 -5.55 17.16
N PRO A 61 6.98 -4.39 17.77
CA PRO A 61 8.24 -3.71 17.48
C PRO A 61 9.47 -4.53 17.92
N ASN A 62 9.40 -5.25 19.04
CA ASN A 62 10.47 -6.15 19.46
C ASN A 62 10.58 -7.35 18.51
N ARG A 63 9.46 -7.96 18.10
CA ARG A 63 9.48 -9.05 17.10
C ARG A 63 10.14 -8.60 15.80
N ALA A 64 9.80 -7.41 15.31
CA ALA A 64 10.43 -6.85 14.12
C ALA A 64 11.93 -6.60 14.31
N LYS A 65 12.35 -6.11 15.48
CA LYS A 65 13.76 -5.91 15.82
C LYS A 65 14.53 -7.23 15.87
N GLU A 66 13.94 -8.28 16.44
CA GLU A 66 14.51 -9.63 16.44
C GLU A 66 14.63 -10.19 15.02
N PHE A 67 13.60 -10.01 14.19
CA PHE A 67 13.62 -10.45 12.79
C PHE A 67 14.71 -9.76 11.98
N ILE A 68 14.83 -8.44 12.05
CA ILE A 68 15.88 -7.68 11.33
C ILE A 68 17.30 -8.19 11.68
N ALA A 69 17.50 -8.66 12.91
CA ALA A 69 18.78 -9.17 13.39
C ALA A 69 19.00 -10.66 13.10
N SER A 70 18.04 -11.36 12.48
CA SER A 70 18.10 -12.80 12.24
C SER A 70 18.60 -13.15 10.83
N ASP A 71 19.00 -14.41 10.65
CA ASP A 71 19.34 -14.95 9.33
C ASP A 71 18.11 -15.00 8.40
N ASP A 72 16.90 -15.13 8.96
CA ASP A 72 15.65 -15.13 8.19
C ASP A 72 15.44 -13.82 7.42
N PHE A 73 15.87 -12.68 7.99
CA PHE A 73 15.85 -11.40 7.28
C PHE A 73 16.80 -11.38 6.08
N ILE A 74 18.01 -11.95 6.25
CA ILE A 74 18.99 -12.06 5.16
C ILE A 74 18.43 -12.95 4.05
N THR A 75 17.84 -14.09 4.41
CA THR A 75 17.17 -15.00 3.48
C THR A 75 16.05 -14.31 2.72
N LEU A 76 15.11 -13.67 3.41
CA LEU A 76 13.99 -12.95 2.78
C LEU A 76 14.50 -11.86 1.82
N LYS A 77 15.49 -11.07 2.24
CA LYS A 77 16.07 -10.03 1.39
C LYS A 77 16.70 -10.64 0.13
N SER A 78 17.47 -11.71 0.28
CA SER A 78 18.12 -12.40 -0.84
C SER A 78 17.11 -12.99 -1.82
N GLU A 79 16.00 -13.54 -1.33
CA GLU A 79 14.91 -14.06 -2.17
C GLU A 79 14.29 -12.93 -3.02
N LEU A 80 13.93 -11.81 -2.39
CA LEU A 80 13.35 -10.65 -3.06
C LEU A 80 14.32 -9.99 -4.05
N ASP A 81 15.58 -9.81 -3.66
CA ASP A 81 16.62 -9.26 -4.54
C ASP A 81 16.85 -10.15 -5.78
N SER A 82 16.79 -11.48 -5.60
CA SER A 82 16.92 -12.42 -6.72
C SER A 82 15.74 -12.31 -7.70
N LEU A 83 14.53 -12.03 -7.20
CA LEU A 83 13.36 -11.80 -8.05
C LEU A 83 13.50 -10.50 -8.83
N VAL A 84 13.97 -9.42 -8.19
CA VAL A 84 14.25 -8.14 -8.86
C VAL A 84 15.29 -8.32 -9.96
N GLU A 85 16.40 -9.01 -9.68
CA GLU A 85 17.46 -9.20 -10.67
C GLU A 85 16.99 -10.08 -11.83
N ARG A 86 16.20 -11.11 -11.55
CA ARG A 86 15.61 -11.98 -12.58
C ARG A 86 14.71 -11.22 -13.56
N PHE A 87 13.93 -10.26 -13.08
CA PHE A 87 13.00 -9.46 -13.90
C PHE A 87 13.47 -8.03 -14.12
N ARG A 88 14.78 -7.79 -14.02
CA ARG A 88 15.39 -6.45 -14.05
C ARG A 88 14.97 -5.66 -15.27
N ASN A 89 15.05 -6.27 -16.46
CA ASN A 89 14.73 -5.59 -17.72
C ASN A 89 13.25 -5.19 -17.77
N GLU A 90 12.36 -6.09 -17.35
CA GLU A 90 10.92 -5.86 -17.37
C GLU A 90 10.50 -4.84 -16.32
N ILE A 91 11.15 -4.80 -15.16
CA ILE A 91 10.96 -3.75 -14.16
C ILE A 91 11.34 -2.38 -14.74
N LEU A 92 12.45 -2.28 -15.49
CA LEU A 92 12.86 -1.04 -16.14
C LEU A 92 11.88 -0.61 -17.24
N LEU A 93 11.37 -1.56 -18.05
CA LEU A 93 10.34 -1.28 -19.04
C LEU A 93 9.04 -0.80 -18.38
N ALA A 94 8.59 -1.49 -17.32
CA ALA A 94 7.40 -1.12 -16.57
C ALA A 94 7.55 0.26 -15.92
N ALA A 95 8.76 0.63 -15.47
CA ALA A 95 9.03 1.93 -14.86
C ALA A 95 8.74 3.13 -15.81
N LEU A 96 8.78 2.90 -17.12
CA LEU A 96 8.46 3.91 -18.15
C LEU A 96 6.96 4.15 -18.34
N ILE A 97 6.09 3.30 -17.77
CA ILE A 97 4.64 3.45 -17.88
C ILE A 97 4.20 4.70 -17.11
N GLU A 98 3.53 5.64 -17.79
CA GLU A 98 3.10 6.92 -17.20
C GLU A 98 2.10 6.74 -16.04
N ASN A 99 1.12 5.84 -16.23
CA ASN A 99 0.11 5.58 -15.23
C ASN A 99 0.71 4.89 -13.99
N VAL A 100 0.83 5.65 -12.90
CA VAL A 100 1.45 5.24 -11.63
C VAL A 100 0.83 3.96 -11.07
N ASN A 101 -0.50 3.81 -11.17
CA ASN A 101 -1.19 2.65 -10.61
C ASN A 101 -0.88 1.38 -11.43
N ILE A 102 -0.88 1.49 -12.76
CA ILE A 102 -0.56 0.36 -13.64
C ILE A 102 0.91 -0.02 -13.46
N ARG A 103 1.81 0.96 -13.47
CA ARG A 103 3.24 0.79 -13.25
C ARG A 103 3.55 0.05 -11.95
N GLY A 104 3.00 0.54 -10.83
CA GLY A 104 3.22 -0.04 -9.51
C GLY A 104 2.78 -1.50 -9.47
N ARG A 105 1.54 -1.77 -9.90
CA ARG A 105 0.96 -3.11 -9.90
C ARG A 105 1.71 -4.11 -10.78
N ILE A 106 2.23 -3.67 -11.93
CA ILE A 106 3.05 -4.56 -12.79
C ILE A 106 4.34 -4.95 -12.08
N ILE A 107 5.04 -3.98 -11.49
CA ILE A 107 6.32 -4.25 -10.83
C ILE A 107 6.11 -5.12 -9.57
N GLU A 108 5.08 -4.82 -8.77
CA GLU A 108 4.62 -5.66 -7.66
C GLU A 108 4.37 -7.10 -8.14
N TYR A 109 3.63 -7.28 -9.25
CA TYR A 109 3.31 -8.59 -9.79
C TYR A 109 4.52 -9.34 -10.37
N LEU A 110 5.45 -8.64 -11.02
CA LEU A 110 6.69 -9.24 -11.53
C LEU A 110 7.53 -9.84 -10.39
N ILE A 111 7.55 -9.16 -9.24
CA ILE A 111 8.32 -9.57 -8.06
C ILE A 111 7.56 -10.66 -7.28
N ALA A 112 6.31 -10.42 -6.92
CA ALA A 112 5.61 -11.24 -5.93
C ALA A 112 4.40 -12.03 -6.47
N GLY A 113 3.93 -11.78 -7.69
CA GLY A 113 2.72 -12.41 -8.23
C GLY A 113 2.92 -13.89 -8.58
N GLU A 114 2.05 -14.79 -8.13
CA GLU A 114 2.28 -16.24 -8.24
C GLU A 114 1.95 -16.86 -9.61
N ASP A 115 0.99 -16.30 -10.36
CA ASP A 115 0.57 -16.88 -11.65
C ASP A 115 1.59 -16.58 -12.75
N LYS A 116 2.28 -17.66 -13.13
CA LYS A 116 3.36 -17.71 -14.13
C LYS A 116 2.88 -17.43 -15.55
N ILE A 117 1.65 -17.80 -15.90
CA ILE A 117 1.11 -17.58 -17.24
C ILE A 117 0.87 -16.09 -17.41
N LEU A 118 0.14 -15.48 -16.48
CA LEU A 118 -0.11 -14.04 -16.49
C LEU A 118 1.20 -13.24 -16.43
N ARG A 119 2.18 -13.70 -15.64
CA ARG A 119 3.50 -13.07 -15.60
C ARG A 119 4.15 -13.09 -16.99
N GLN A 120 4.11 -14.22 -17.68
CA GLN A 120 4.69 -14.34 -19.01
C GLN A 120 3.97 -13.46 -20.04
N GLU A 121 2.65 -13.31 -19.95
CA GLU A 121 1.86 -12.41 -20.79
C GLU A 121 2.25 -10.94 -20.57
N ILE A 122 2.41 -10.51 -19.30
CA ILE A 122 2.89 -9.16 -18.96
C ILE A 122 4.28 -8.92 -19.55
N ILE A 123 5.20 -9.89 -19.39
CA ILE A 123 6.56 -9.79 -19.95
C ILE A 123 6.51 -9.61 -21.47
N GLN A 124 5.71 -10.41 -22.18
CA GLN A 124 5.57 -10.28 -23.63
C GLN A 124 4.97 -8.93 -24.05
N ALA A 125 3.96 -8.45 -23.33
CA ALA A 125 3.32 -7.16 -23.62
C ALA A 125 4.32 -5.98 -23.44
N LEU A 126 5.12 -6.02 -22.37
CA LEU A 126 6.17 -5.02 -22.10
C LEU A 126 7.25 -5.04 -23.18
N GLN A 127 7.72 -6.21 -23.59
CA GLN A 127 8.81 -6.34 -24.57
C GLN A 127 8.38 -5.96 -26.00
N LYS A 128 7.14 -6.27 -26.39
CA LYS A 128 6.64 -5.99 -27.74
C LYS A 128 6.03 -4.60 -27.90
N ASN A 129 5.90 -3.83 -26.81
CA ASN A 129 5.21 -2.54 -26.78
C ASN A 129 3.79 -2.64 -27.40
N GLU A 130 3.10 -3.77 -27.17
CA GLU A 130 1.75 -4.02 -27.69
C GLU A 130 0.74 -3.06 -27.05
N LYS A 131 -0.30 -2.67 -27.80
CA LYS A 131 -1.38 -1.80 -27.32
C LYS A 131 -2.33 -2.57 -26.39
N GLY A 132 -1.87 -2.89 -25.19
CA GLY A 132 -2.70 -3.45 -24.13
C GLY A 132 -1.92 -4.36 -23.18
N LEU A 133 -1.97 -4.03 -21.90
CA LEU A 133 -1.56 -4.94 -20.84
C LEU A 133 -2.73 -5.87 -20.52
N PRO A 134 -2.49 -7.14 -20.14
CA PRO A 134 -3.57 -8.03 -19.73
C PRO A 134 -4.31 -7.44 -18.53
N GLU A 135 -5.59 -7.77 -18.37
CA GLU A 135 -6.29 -7.47 -17.12
C GLU A 135 -5.74 -8.38 -16.02
N PHE A 136 -5.22 -7.79 -14.96
CA PHE A 136 -4.81 -8.52 -13.77
C PHE A 136 -5.39 -7.88 -12.53
N ARG A 137 -5.87 -8.72 -11.61
CA ARG A 137 -6.41 -8.31 -10.31
C ARG A 137 -5.36 -8.60 -9.26
N THR A 138 -4.93 -7.57 -8.54
CA THR A 138 -4.18 -7.74 -7.30
C THR A 138 -5.16 -8.08 -6.19
N ALA A 139 -4.84 -9.11 -5.39
CA ALA A 139 -5.62 -9.42 -4.19
C ALA A 139 -5.59 -8.22 -3.24
N ASN A 140 -6.69 -7.96 -2.54
CA ASN A 140 -6.72 -6.93 -1.49
C ASN A 140 -6.13 -7.51 -0.20
N GLU A 141 -4.88 -7.95 -0.23
CA GLU A 141 -4.17 -8.51 0.92
C GLU A 141 -3.45 -7.41 1.72
N LEU A 142 -2.61 -7.78 2.68
CA LEU A 142 -1.85 -6.83 3.50
C LEU A 142 -0.48 -6.53 2.89
N GLY A 143 0.24 -7.57 2.46
CA GLY A 143 1.45 -7.48 1.66
C GLY A 143 1.29 -8.16 0.30
N ASP A 144 2.33 -8.07 -0.52
CA ASP A 144 2.40 -8.72 -1.84
C ASP A 144 3.12 -10.08 -1.76
N TYR A 145 4.03 -10.24 -0.79
CA TYR A 145 4.84 -11.45 -0.62
C TYR A 145 4.74 -11.99 0.81
N HIS A 146 4.25 -13.23 0.91
CA HIS A 146 4.11 -13.97 2.16
C HIS A 146 5.25 -14.98 2.34
N ARG A 147 5.83 -15.03 3.55
CA ARG A 147 6.86 -16.04 3.89
C ARG A 147 6.72 -16.51 5.32
N VAL A 148 6.75 -17.83 5.51
CA VAL A 148 6.76 -18.48 6.83
C VAL A 148 8.15 -19.03 7.10
N PHE A 149 8.74 -18.58 8.21
CA PHE A 149 9.94 -19.10 8.84
C PHE A 149 9.57 -19.88 10.10
N GLU A 150 10.54 -20.55 10.74
CA GLU A 150 10.29 -21.27 11.99
C GLU A 150 9.80 -20.34 13.12
N ARG A 151 10.36 -19.12 13.19
CA ARG A 151 10.07 -18.15 14.27
C ARG A 151 9.22 -16.97 13.84
N PHE A 152 9.03 -16.76 12.54
CA PHE A 152 8.43 -15.54 11.99
C PHE A 152 7.48 -15.83 10.83
N ILE A 153 6.41 -15.04 10.74
CA ILE A 153 5.49 -15.00 9.61
C ILE A 153 5.57 -13.59 9.05
N THR A 154 6.06 -13.45 7.83
CA THR A 154 6.26 -12.13 7.21
C THR A 154 5.25 -11.85 6.12
N GLU A 155 4.70 -10.64 6.18
CA GLU A 155 3.99 -10.01 5.07
C GLU A 155 4.84 -8.86 4.57
N THR A 156 5.20 -8.89 3.29
CA THR A 156 6.05 -7.87 2.67
C THR A 156 5.30 -7.16 1.55
N ASP A 157 5.11 -5.86 1.70
CA ASP A 157 4.52 -4.99 0.69
C ASP A 157 5.61 -4.40 -0.21
N VAL A 158 5.53 -4.68 -1.51
CA VAL A 158 6.50 -4.25 -2.51
C VAL A 158 6.11 -2.86 -2.99
N LYS A 159 7.06 -1.92 -3.01
CA LYS A 159 6.78 -0.54 -3.39
C LYS A 159 7.87 0.03 -4.29
N THR A 160 7.48 0.49 -5.47
CA THR A 160 8.41 1.11 -6.41
C THR A 160 8.48 2.63 -6.20
N LYS A 161 9.70 3.15 -6.10
CA LYS A 161 9.98 4.59 -6.07
C LYS A 161 10.76 4.98 -7.33
N ILE A 162 10.11 5.74 -8.21
CA ILE A 162 10.80 6.41 -9.32
C ILE A 162 11.55 7.59 -8.73
N MET A 163 12.88 7.56 -8.73
CA MET A 163 13.72 8.46 -7.94
C MET A 163 13.56 9.92 -8.34
N ILE A 164 13.29 10.19 -9.62
CA ILE A 164 13.08 11.55 -10.13
C ILE A 164 11.67 12.11 -9.89
N LEU A 165 10.72 11.30 -9.40
CA LEU A 165 9.33 11.72 -9.21
C LEU A 165 8.99 11.95 -7.74
N SER A 166 8.33 13.07 -7.48
CA SER A 166 7.73 13.35 -6.18
C SER A 166 6.40 12.61 -6.05
N SER A 167 6.35 11.61 -5.17
CA SER A 167 5.14 10.83 -4.88
C SER A 167 5.19 10.30 -3.46
N ASN A 168 4.03 10.28 -2.79
CA ASN A 168 3.85 9.69 -1.47
C ASN A 168 3.08 8.38 -1.62
N PRO A 169 3.74 7.21 -1.54
CA PRO A 169 3.06 5.93 -1.70
C PRO A 169 2.01 5.72 -0.60
N LYS A 170 0.90 5.07 -0.96
CA LYS A 170 0.02 4.46 0.04
C LYS A 170 0.76 3.28 0.66
N ALA A 171 0.63 3.15 1.97
CA ALA A 171 1.29 2.10 2.74
C ALA A 171 0.29 0.98 3.05
N TYR A 172 -0.44 1.06 4.17
CA TYR A 172 -1.32 -0.02 4.61
C TYR A 172 -2.67 0.49 5.12
N ASN A 173 -3.63 -0.44 5.17
CA ASN A 173 -4.88 -0.23 5.89
C ASN A 173 -4.65 -0.42 7.40
N ILE A 174 -5.15 0.51 8.21
CA ILE A 174 -4.87 0.53 9.65
C ILE A 174 -5.52 -0.64 10.37
N ASP A 175 -6.75 -1.01 10.03
CA ASP A 175 -7.42 -2.14 10.69
C ASP A 175 -6.76 -3.48 10.33
N LYS A 176 -6.33 -3.64 9.07
CA LYS A 176 -5.60 -4.85 8.64
C LYS A 176 -4.25 -4.98 9.33
N ILE A 177 -3.48 -3.90 9.41
CA ILE A 177 -2.15 -3.97 10.05
C ILE A 177 -2.27 -4.23 11.55
N LEU A 178 -3.25 -3.62 12.23
CA LEU A 178 -3.52 -3.90 13.64
C LEU A 178 -3.92 -5.35 13.86
N GLY A 179 -4.75 -5.90 12.97
CA GLY A 179 -5.11 -7.33 12.98
C GLY A 179 -3.88 -8.23 12.87
N PHE A 180 -3.09 -8.03 11.82
CA PHE A 180 -1.89 -8.84 11.56
C PHE A 180 -0.86 -8.75 12.69
N LEU A 181 -0.56 -7.55 13.21
CA LEU A 181 0.40 -7.38 14.30
C LEU A 181 -0.10 -7.91 15.65
N SER A 182 -1.40 -8.15 15.80
CA SER A 182 -1.99 -8.78 16.99
C SER A 182 -1.88 -10.31 16.99
N GLU A 183 -1.33 -10.91 15.93
CA GLU A 183 -1.03 -12.34 15.84
C GLU A 183 0.43 -12.63 16.22
N GLU A 184 0.67 -13.83 16.75
CA GLU A 184 2.01 -14.26 17.14
C GLU A 184 2.92 -14.43 15.91
N HIS A 185 4.23 -14.27 16.12
CA HIS A 185 5.26 -14.44 15.08
C HIS A 185 5.18 -13.48 13.88
N THR A 186 4.18 -12.60 13.79
CA THR A 186 4.00 -11.74 12.63
C THR A 186 4.99 -10.57 12.59
N VAL A 187 5.50 -10.27 11.39
CA VAL A 187 6.37 -9.14 11.09
C VAL A 187 5.98 -8.54 9.73
N PHE A 188 5.68 -7.25 9.70
CA PHE A 188 5.33 -6.56 8.47
C PHE A 188 6.50 -5.70 7.95
N LEU A 189 6.76 -5.81 6.65
CA LEU A 189 7.91 -5.20 5.99
C LEU A 189 7.47 -4.47 4.72
N PHE A 190 8.26 -3.48 4.33
CA PHE A 190 8.27 -2.92 3.00
C PHE A 190 9.51 -3.38 2.26
N TYR A 191 9.34 -3.75 0.99
CA TYR A 191 10.43 -3.94 0.07
C TYR A 191 10.38 -2.86 -1.00
N PHE A 192 11.25 -1.85 -0.86
CA PHE A 192 11.31 -0.75 -1.80
C PHE A 192 12.28 -1.04 -2.95
N VAL A 193 11.80 -0.79 -4.17
CA VAL A 193 12.62 -0.83 -5.38
C VAL A 193 12.78 0.60 -5.90
N GLY A 194 13.98 1.16 -5.73
CA GLY A 194 14.35 2.46 -6.27
C GLY A 194 14.74 2.34 -7.73
N VAL A 195 14.07 3.09 -8.61
CA VAL A 195 14.30 3.03 -10.06
C VAL A 195 14.63 4.40 -10.61
N ASP A 196 15.77 4.47 -11.29
CA ASP A 196 16.17 5.57 -12.16
C ASP A 196 15.76 5.25 -13.62
N PRO A 197 15.69 6.23 -14.53
CA PRO A 197 15.28 6.01 -15.92
C PRO A 197 16.05 4.91 -16.67
N THR A 198 17.28 4.59 -16.25
CA THR A 198 18.15 3.63 -16.96
C THR A 198 18.58 2.44 -16.10
N ARG A 199 18.27 2.42 -14.80
CA ARG A 199 18.76 1.38 -13.89
C ARG A 199 17.91 1.27 -12.63
N ILE A 200 17.98 0.11 -11.99
CA ILE A 200 17.57 -0.04 -10.59
C ILE A 200 18.66 0.61 -9.74
N ALA A 201 18.28 1.63 -8.96
CA ALA A 201 19.18 2.41 -8.12
C ALA A 201 19.61 1.62 -6.90
N ASN A 202 18.63 1.08 -6.15
CA ASN A 202 18.86 0.19 -5.01
C ASN A 202 17.56 -0.55 -4.64
N THR A 203 17.68 -1.64 -3.88
CA THR A 203 16.57 -2.36 -3.25
C THR A 203 16.77 -2.41 -1.74
N VAL A 204 15.71 -2.14 -0.97
CA VAL A 204 15.79 -2.12 0.50
C VAL A 204 14.60 -2.85 1.12
N LEU A 205 14.89 -3.75 2.06
CA LEU A 205 13.91 -4.43 2.90
C LEU A 205 13.91 -3.75 4.27
N ILE A 206 12.77 -3.20 4.68
CA ILE A 206 12.67 -2.33 5.85
C ILE A 206 11.41 -2.68 6.65
N SER A 207 11.49 -2.76 7.97
CA SER A 207 10.31 -2.91 8.83
C SER A 207 9.47 -1.63 8.83
N MET A 208 8.14 -1.76 8.94
CA MET A 208 7.27 -0.59 9.19
C MET A 208 7.63 0.23 10.43
N PHE A 209 8.38 -0.36 11.38
CA PHE A 209 8.84 0.33 12.60
C PHE A 209 10.19 1.01 12.45
N GLN A 210 10.77 1.03 11.24
CA GLN A 210 12.01 1.77 11.01
C GLN A 210 11.81 3.25 11.33
N GLU A 211 12.77 3.82 12.06
CA GLU A 211 12.65 5.13 12.71
C GLU A 211 12.26 6.27 11.76
N ASP A 212 12.95 6.42 10.63
CA ASP A 212 12.64 7.48 9.66
C ASP A 212 11.29 7.23 8.98
N LEU A 213 11.01 5.97 8.61
CA LEU A 213 9.77 5.55 7.96
C LEU A 213 8.55 5.84 8.83
N LEU A 214 8.66 5.53 10.12
CA LEU A 214 7.64 5.80 11.12
C LEU A 214 7.41 7.30 11.29
N GLY A 215 8.49 8.08 11.37
CA GLY A 215 8.42 9.55 11.40
C GLY A 215 7.80 10.17 10.15
N GLY A 216 8.00 9.55 8.99
CA GLY A 216 7.42 9.95 7.70
C GLY A 216 6.05 9.32 7.39
N THR A 217 5.40 8.64 8.34
CA THR A 217 4.10 7.99 8.11
C THR A 217 2.94 8.92 8.45
N ILE A 218 2.09 9.18 7.45
CA ILE A 218 0.91 10.04 7.53
C ILE A 218 -0.35 9.18 7.62
N THR A 219 -1.18 9.43 8.63
CA THR A 219 -2.48 8.76 8.80
C THR A 219 -3.57 9.48 8.03
N LEU A 220 -4.29 8.77 7.16
CA LEU A 220 -5.46 9.26 6.42
C LEU A 220 -6.73 8.58 6.92
N LYS A 221 -7.55 9.30 7.70
CA LYS A 221 -8.82 8.81 8.20
C LYS A 221 -9.80 8.58 7.04
N HIS A 222 -10.56 7.49 7.09
CA HIS A 222 -11.69 7.32 6.18
C HIS A 222 -12.92 8.10 6.69
N TRP A 223 -13.77 8.51 5.75
CA TRP A 223 -15.05 9.15 6.04
C TRP A 223 -15.99 8.21 6.82
N ALA A 224 -16.89 8.78 7.63
CA ALA A 224 -17.66 8.07 8.65
C ALA A 224 -18.43 6.83 8.15
N GLY A 225 -18.98 6.85 6.93
CA GLY A 225 -19.77 5.72 6.40
C GLY A 225 -18.94 4.52 5.93
N ARG A 226 -17.60 4.54 5.99
CA ARG A 226 -16.77 3.34 5.76
C ARG A 226 -16.49 2.54 7.03
N ASN A 227 -16.59 3.18 8.20
CA ASN A 227 -16.39 2.56 9.52
C ASN A 227 -15.11 1.74 9.68
N SER A 228 -14.00 2.33 9.25
CA SER A 228 -12.64 1.82 9.39
C SER A 228 -11.72 2.96 9.82
N ARG A 229 -10.61 2.67 10.50
CA ARG A 229 -9.66 3.69 11.00
C ARG A 229 -8.97 4.50 9.89
N GLY A 230 -8.89 3.93 8.69
CA GLY A 230 -8.31 4.59 7.53
C GLY A 230 -7.16 3.82 6.90
N VAL A 231 -6.29 4.56 6.20
CA VAL A 231 -5.06 4.06 5.59
C VAL A 231 -3.90 4.96 5.96
N THR A 232 -2.67 4.52 5.72
CA THR A 232 -1.47 5.33 5.84
C THR A 232 -0.87 5.67 4.47
N GLN A 233 -0.12 6.77 4.44
CA GLN A 233 0.80 7.12 3.36
C GLN A 233 2.18 7.34 3.96
N ILE A 234 3.21 7.17 3.15
CA ILE A 234 4.59 7.46 3.55
C ILE A 234 5.08 8.63 2.72
N GLU A 235 5.81 9.55 3.37
CA GLU A 235 6.51 10.62 2.68
C GLU A 235 7.53 10.07 1.67
N GLY A 236 7.40 10.48 0.42
CA GLY A 236 8.26 10.02 -0.66
C GLY A 236 9.74 10.31 -0.46
N LYS A 237 10.06 11.43 0.21
CA LYS A 237 11.43 11.83 0.54
C LYS A 237 12.08 10.89 1.56
N THR A 238 11.29 10.40 2.52
CA THR A 238 11.74 9.40 3.49
C THR A 238 12.10 8.09 2.79
N VAL A 239 11.23 7.62 1.90
CA VAL A 239 11.50 6.43 1.07
C VAL A 239 12.75 6.61 0.21
N GLU A 240 12.88 7.75 -0.46
CA GLU A 240 14.06 8.08 -1.28
C GLU A 240 15.36 8.05 -0.46
N SER A 241 15.35 8.69 0.71
CA SER A 241 16.49 8.71 1.63
C SER A 241 16.89 7.30 2.09
N LEU A 242 15.91 6.45 2.41
CA LEU A 242 16.15 5.07 2.84
C LEU A 242 16.65 4.18 1.71
N ILE A 243 16.19 4.39 0.47
CA ILE A 243 16.72 3.70 -0.71
C ILE A 243 18.20 4.07 -0.94
N GLN A 244 18.55 5.35 -0.81
CA GLN A 244 19.93 5.82 -1.00
C GLN A 244 20.85 5.43 0.15
N ASN A 245 20.35 5.50 1.39
CA ASN A 245 21.11 5.24 2.61
C ASN A 245 20.29 4.30 3.53
N PRO A 246 20.33 2.99 3.27
CA PRO A 246 19.52 2.02 3.99
C PRO A 246 19.88 1.99 5.48
N ARG A 247 18.85 2.08 6.32
CA ARG A 247 18.94 2.03 7.78
C ARG A 247 17.85 1.12 8.31
N SER A 248 18.14 0.37 9.36
CA SER A 248 17.23 -0.64 9.92
C SER A 248 16.91 -0.39 11.40
N ASN A 249 17.32 0.76 11.95
CA ASN A 249 17.08 1.12 13.34
C ASN A 249 15.58 1.19 13.64
N ILE A 250 15.18 0.52 14.73
CA ILE A 250 13.86 0.61 15.32
C ILE A 250 14.00 1.27 16.69
N ASN A 251 13.32 2.40 16.87
CA ASN A 251 13.15 3.06 18.15
C ASN A 251 11.85 2.56 18.81
N LEU A 252 11.97 1.76 19.87
CA LEU A 252 10.84 1.08 20.51
C LEU A 252 9.83 2.06 21.12
N GLU A 253 10.31 3.16 21.72
CA GLU A 253 9.44 4.18 22.34
C GLU A 253 8.60 4.91 21.27
N ASN A 254 9.22 5.26 20.14
CA ASN A 254 8.51 5.85 19.01
C ASN A 254 7.52 4.85 18.37
N ALA A 255 7.90 3.58 18.29
CA ALA A 255 7.03 2.52 17.79
C ALA A 255 5.79 2.32 18.66
N ASP A 256 5.96 2.29 19.99
CA ASP A 256 4.86 2.18 20.95
C ASP A 256 3.93 3.39 20.90
N THR A 257 4.50 4.59 20.83
CA THR A 257 3.74 5.84 20.67
C THR A 257 2.91 5.81 19.38
N PHE A 258 3.50 5.35 18.28
CA PHE A 258 2.82 5.24 17.00
C PHE A 258 1.70 4.19 17.03
N LEU A 259 1.93 3.01 17.61
CA LEU A 259 0.91 1.99 17.76
C LEU A 259 -0.27 2.48 18.62
N ASN A 260 0.00 3.15 19.74
CA ASN A 260 -1.05 3.76 20.57
C ASN A 260 -1.90 4.74 19.74
N LYS A 261 -1.25 5.62 18.97
CA LYS A 261 -1.94 6.55 18.06
C LYS A 261 -2.83 5.82 17.06
N LEU A 262 -2.40 4.68 16.51
CA LEU A 262 -3.21 3.91 15.56
C LEU A 262 -4.42 3.24 16.23
N VAL A 263 -4.26 2.73 17.45
CA VAL A 263 -5.32 2.06 18.22
C VAL A 263 -6.46 3.05 18.56
N GLU A 264 -6.11 4.29 18.88
CA GLU A 264 -7.04 5.35 19.32
C GLU A 264 -7.90 5.97 18.19
N LEU A 265 -7.65 5.63 16.91
CA LEU A 265 -8.43 6.14 15.75
C LEU A 265 -9.84 5.51 15.63
#